data_AF-F7BVQ6-F1
#
_entry.id   AF-F7BVQ6-F1
#
_cell.length_a   1.000
_cell.length_b   1.000
_cell.length_c   1.000
_cell.angle_alpha   90.00
_cell.angle_beta   90.00
_cell.angle_gamma   90.00
#
_symmetry.space_group_name_H-M   'P 1'
#
loop_
_entity.id
_entity.type
_entity.pdbx_description
1 polymer ?
#
loop_
_entity_poly.entity_id
_entity_poly.type
_entity_poly.pdbx_seq_one_letter_code
_entity_poly.pdbx_strand_id
1 'polypeptide(L)'
;MDNREVYRSTTEAQPGPTSGLNCSLARPSRIRGPLKLAELGLSLVAFVCEEVVPRCTRCSGLYFFEFVSCSAFLLSLLLVVVFCTCLFDKMDKDKVAKADLFITLITGIALLIASIVFFHTTDRTKPEIAAIVFGILASIMFLIDFVVLMVEKYLKSKTRKSENAKASEVTKPLNA
;
A
#
# COMPACT_ATOMS: atom_id res chain seq x y z
N MET A 1 -14.93 -46.02 -38.54
CA MET A 1 -14.81 -44.70 -39.19
C MET A 1 -15.52 -43.71 -38.28
N ASP A 2 -14.80 -43.26 -37.26
CA ASP A 2 -15.32 -42.41 -36.17
C ASP A 2 -15.14 -40.94 -36.53
N ASN A 3 -16.16 -40.33 -37.14
CA ASN A 3 -16.19 -38.90 -37.45
C ASN A 3 -16.75 -38.09 -36.27
N ARG A 4 -16.09 -38.15 -35.10
CA ARG A 4 -16.46 -37.37 -33.90
C ARG A 4 -15.43 -36.33 -33.45
N GLU A 5 -14.51 -35.93 -34.33
CA GLU A 5 -13.47 -34.94 -34.01
C GLU A 5 -13.52 -33.64 -34.85
N VAL A 6 -14.69 -33.23 -35.36
CA VAL A 6 -14.78 -32.02 -36.23
C VAL A 6 -15.73 -30.95 -35.71
N TYR A 7 -16.01 -30.91 -34.40
CA TYR A 7 -16.65 -29.75 -33.79
C TYR A 7 -16.04 -29.42 -32.43
N ARG A 8 -14.87 -28.77 -32.46
CA ARG A 8 -14.49 -27.80 -31.44
C ARG A 8 -13.55 -26.77 -32.05
N SER A 9 -14.04 -25.54 -32.15
CA SER A 9 -13.35 -24.27 -31.82
C SER A 9 -13.93 -23.13 -32.66
N THR A 10 -15.03 -22.55 -32.21
CA THR A 10 -15.41 -21.18 -32.57
C THR A 10 -16.61 -20.78 -31.72
N THR A 11 -16.36 -20.25 -30.53
CA THR A 11 -17.08 -19.13 -29.92
C THR A 11 -16.35 -18.82 -28.61
N GLU A 12 -15.13 -18.31 -28.72
CA GLU A 12 -14.68 -17.35 -27.71
C GLU A 12 -15.09 -15.99 -28.25
N ALA A 13 -16.11 -15.40 -27.61
CA ALA A 13 -16.42 -14.00 -27.84
C ALA A 13 -15.20 -13.21 -27.38
N GLN A 14 -14.44 -12.64 -28.33
CA GLN A 14 -13.52 -11.57 -27.98
C GLN A 14 -14.35 -10.42 -27.40
N PRO A 15 -14.15 -10.02 -26.14
CA PRO A 15 -14.55 -8.69 -25.76
C PRO A 15 -13.56 -7.77 -26.44
N GLY A 16 -14.02 -7.04 -27.47
CA GLY A 16 -13.31 -5.88 -27.96
C GLY A 16 -12.99 -4.93 -26.80
N PRO A 17 -12.01 -4.02 -26.95
CA PRO A 17 -11.60 -3.12 -25.88
C PRO A 17 -12.73 -2.14 -25.61
N THR A 18 -13.63 -2.51 -24.70
CA THR A 18 -14.54 -1.58 -24.06
C THR A 18 -13.65 -0.62 -23.29
N SER A 19 -13.45 0.54 -23.89
CA SER A 19 -13.00 1.78 -23.26
C SER A 19 -14.02 2.14 -22.19
N GLY A 20 -13.93 1.41 -21.09
CA GLY A 20 -14.66 1.61 -19.87
C GLY A 20 -13.61 1.55 -18.79
N LEU A 21 -13.69 2.49 -17.86
CA LEU A 21 -12.87 2.64 -16.66
C LEU A 21 -13.02 1.44 -15.70
N ASN A 22 -13.21 0.23 -16.22
CA ASN A 22 -13.27 -1.02 -15.49
C ASN A 22 -11.88 -1.64 -15.51
N CYS A 23 -10.90 -0.89 -15.01
CA CYS A 23 -9.71 -1.53 -14.46
C CYS A 23 -10.26 -2.54 -13.46
N SER A 24 -10.08 -3.83 -13.74
CA SER A 24 -10.36 -4.89 -12.77
C SER A 24 -9.60 -4.47 -11.52
N LEU A 25 -10.33 -3.85 -10.58
CA LEU A 25 -9.78 -3.22 -9.40
C LEU A 25 -8.93 -4.31 -8.80
N ALA A 26 -7.60 -4.20 -8.91
CA ALA A 26 -6.69 -5.32 -8.75
C ALA A 26 -6.79 -5.73 -7.31
N ARG A 27 -7.74 -6.64 -7.02
CA ARG A 27 -8.57 -6.56 -5.81
C ARG A 27 -7.63 -6.57 -4.64
N PRO A 28 -7.37 -5.42 -3.99
CA PRO A 28 -6.61 -5.46 -2.77
C PRO A 28 -7.37 -6.39 -1.83
N SER A 29 -6.68 -7.11 -0.95
CA SER A 29 -7.38 -7.87 0.08
C SER A 29 -8.44 -6.96 0.70
N ARG A 30 -9.66 -7.48 0.99
CA ARG A 30 -10.82 -6.65 1.39
C ARG A 30 -10.51 -5.64 2.51
N ILE A 31 -9.44 -5.90 3.25
CA ILE A 31 -8.96 -5.18 4.42
C ILE A 31 -8.00 -4.03 4.04
N ARG A 32 -7.30 -4.12 2.92
CA ARG A 32 -6.21 -3.19 2.56
C ARG A 32 -6.68 -1.91 1.87
N GLY A 33 -7.77 -1.97 1.12
CA GLY A 33 -8.43 -0.79 0.57
C GLY A 33 -8.81 0.25 1.64
N PRO A 34 -9.60 -0.11 2.68
CA PRO A 34 -9.94 0.82 3.74
C PRO A 34 -8.73 1.24 4.57
N LEU A 35 -7.71 0.38 4.72
CA LEU A 35 -6.49 0.73 5.46
C LEU A 35 -5.67 1.82 4.76
N LYS A 36 -5.49 1.72 3.44
CA LYS A 36 -4.85 2.79 2.63
C LYS A 36 -5.63 4.10 2.67
N LEU A 37 -6.95 4.01 2.70
CA LEU A 37 -7.80 5.21 2.81
C LEU A 37 -7.69 5.85 4.20
N ALA A 38 -7.63 5.04 5.26
CA ALA A 38 -7.42 5.52 6.62
C ALA A 38 -6.04 6.17 6.78
N GLU A 39 -4.99 5.58 6.19
CA GLU A 39 -3.63 6.12 6.16
C GLU A 39 -3.59 7.49 5.45
N LEU A 40 -4.23 7.61 4.29
CA LEU A 40 -4.39 8.87 3.57
C LEU A 40 -5.15 9.92 4.41
N GLY A 41 -6.24 9.50 5.05
CA GLY A 41 -7.05 10.39 5.90
C GLY A 41 -6.28 10.90 7.12
N LEU A 42 -5.57 10.01 7.82
CA LEU A 42 -4.80 10.41 9.01
C LEU A 42 -3.60 11.30 8.67
N SER A 43 -2.89 11.00 7.57
CA SER A 43 -1.78 11.86 7.11
C SER A 43 -2.26 13.25 6.68
N LEU A 44 -3.42 13.33 6.01
CA LEU A 44 -4.06 14.61 5.69
C LEU A 44 -4.47 15.39 6.95
N VAL A 45 -5.07 14.73 7.93
CA VAL A 45 -5.44 15.38 9.20
C VAL A 45 -4.20 15.90 9.93
N ALA A 46 -3.12 15.12 9.97
CA ALA A 46 -1.85 15.56 10.58
C ALA A 46 -1.31 16.82 9.89
N PHE A 47 -1.31 16.86 8.55
CA PHE A 47 -0.90 18.01 7.75
C PHE A 47 -1.80 19.24 7.98
N VAL A 48 -3.13 19.07 7.97
CA VAL A 48 -4.07 20.18 8.22
C VAL A 48 -3.94 20.71 9.65
N CYS A 49 -3.78 19.84 10.64
CA CYS A 49 -3.60 20.26 12.04
C CYS A 49 -2.35 21.10 12.26
N GLU A 50 -1.29 20.86 11.48
CA GLU A 50 -0.07 21.64 11.47
C GLU A 50 -0.25 23.01 10.81
N GLU A 51 -0.84 23.06 9.61
CA GLU A 51 -1.07 24.32 8.87
C GLU A 51 -1.96 25.31 9.66
N VAL A 52 -2.83 24.78 10.51
CA VAL A 52 -3.72 25.56 11.39
C VAL A 52 -2.98 26.18 12.59
N VAL A 53 -1.71 25.82 12.87
CA VAL A 53 -0.91 26.39 13.97
C VAL A 53 -0.47 27.83 13.59
N PRO A 54 -1.00 28.88 14.24
CA PRO A 54 -0.85 30.25 13.74
C PRO A 54 0.43 30.97 14.18
N ARG A 55 1.25 30.38 15.09
CA ARG A 55 2.48 31.00 15.61
C ARG A 55 3.50 29.95 16.01
N CYS A 56 4.73 30.04 15.48
CA CYS A 56 5.86 29.28 15.99
C CYS A 56 6.98 30.18 16.52
N THR A 57 7.38 29.91 17.75
CA THR A 57 8.51 30.48 18.48
C THR A 57 9.83 29.70 18.24
N ARG A 58 9.73 28.45 17.75
CA ARG A 58 10.83 27.60 17.26
C ARG A 58 10.42 26.79 16.02
N CYS A 59 10.42 27.42 14.86
CA CYS A 59 9.83 26.86 13.63
C CYS A 59 10.55 25.62 13.04
N SER A 60 11.76 25.29 13.48
CA SER A 60 12.55 24.21 12.84
C SER A 60 11.88 22.84 12.93
N GLY A 61 11.30 22.50 14.08
CA GLY A 61 10.61 21.21 14.26
C GLY A 61 9.29 21.13 13.49
N LEU A 62 8.61 22.28 13.32
CA LEU A 62 7.38 22.38 12.53
C LEU A 62 7.70 22.15 11.05
N TYR A 63 8.64 22.90 10.46
CA TYR A 63 9.01 22.74 9.04
C TYR A 63 9.48 21.32 8.68
N PHE A 64 10.16 20.63 9.60
CA PHE A 64 10.54 19.24 9.39
C PHE A 64 9.32 18.31 9.39
N PHE A 65 8.37 18.55 10.29
CA PHE A 65 7.11 17.82 10.33
C PHE A 65 6.28 18.08 9.07
N GLU A 66 6.21 19.32 8.59
CA GLU A 66 5.51 19.75 7.37
C GLU A 66 6.00 19.02 6.14
N PHE A 67 7.32 19.00 5.98
CA PHE A 67 7.95 18.35 4.84
C PHE A 67 7.62 16.84 4.83
N VAL A 68 7.70 16.20 6.00
CA VAL A 68 7.45 14.76 6.13
C VAL A 68 5.97 14.43 6.02
N SER A 69 5.08 15.24 6.62
CA SER A 69 3.62 15.05 6.59
C SER A 69 3.07 15.23 5.18
N CYS A 70 3.52 16.27 4.48
CA CYS A 70 3.19 16.51 3.08
C CYS A 70 3.70 15.38 2.18
N SER A 71 4.97 14.98 2.34
CA SER A 71 5.52 13.85 1.58
C SER A 71 4.76 12.55 1.82
N ALA A 72 4.38 12.27 3.07
CA ALA A 72 3.60 11.10 3.43
C ALA A 72 2.22 11.10 2.78
N PHE A 73 1.52 12.23 2.83
CA PHE A 73 0.22 12.39 2.18
C PHE A 73 0.33 12.20 0.66
N LEU A 74 1.31 12.82 0.00
CA LEU A 74 1.53 12.68 -1.44
C LEU A 74 1.90 11.25 -1.85
N LEU A 75 2.72 10.56 -1.06
CA LEU A 75 3.08 9.16 -1.29
C LEU A 75 1.89 8.22 -1.10
N SER A 76 1.09 8.38 -0.05
CA SER A 76 -0.14 7.61 0.14
C SER A 76 -1.16 7.89 -0.97
N LEU A 77 -1.31 9.15 -1.38
CA LEU A 77 -2.18 9.51 -2.51
C LEU A 77 -1.70 8.86 -3.80
N LEU A 78 -0.40 8.92 -4.09
CA LEU A 78 0.20 8.28 -5.25
C LEU A 78 -0.07 6.77 -5.25
N LEU A 79 0.10 6.10 -4.11
CA LEU A 79 -0.19 4.67 -3.98
C LEU A 79 -1.67 4.38 -4.26
N VAL A 80 -2.59 5.14 -3.67
CA VAL A 80 -4.04 5.00 -3.93
C VAL A 80 -4.35 5.19 -5.42
N VAL A 81 -3.79 6.22 -6.06
CA VAL A 81 -3.96 6.47 -7.50
C VAL A 81 -3.42 5.31 -8.34
N VAL A 82 -2.23 4.79 -8.02
CA VAL A 82 -1.63 3.64 -8.70
C VAL A 82 -2.49 2.38 -8.54
N PHE A 83 -3.09 2.16 -7.36
CA PHE A 83 -4.03 1.05 -7.15
C PHE A 83 -5.36 1.24 -7.88
N CYS A 84 -5.85 2.47 -8.02
CA CYS A 84 -7.07 2.78 -8.78
C CYS A 84 -6.87 2.73 -10.29
N THR A 85 -5.66 3.01 -10.78
CA THR A 85 -5.37 3.12 -12.21
C THR A 85 -5.00 1.75 -12.80
N CYS A 86 -5.41 1.48 -14.05
CA CYS A 86 -5.03 0.28 -14.83
C CYS A 86 -3.50 0.13 -15.05
N LEU A 87 -2.69 1.09 -14.60
CA LEU A 87 -1.22 1.03 -14.65
C LEU A 87 -0.68 -0.21 -13.92
N PHE A 88 -1.40 -0.72 -12.93
CA PHE A 88 -1.04 -1.95 -12.23
C PHE A 88 -1.00 -3.19 -13.13
N ASP A 89 -1.74 -3.20 -14.24
CA ASP A 89 -1.78 -4.34 -15.17
C ASP A 89 -0.58 -4.37 -16.13
N LYS A 90 0.09 -3.22 -16.31
CA LYS A 90 1.29 -3.11 -17.15
C LYS A 90 2.61 -3.29 -16.38
N MET A 91 2.56 -3.35 -15.05
CA MET A 91 3.75 -3.45 -14.20
C MET A 91 3.82 -4.82 -13.51
N ASP A 92 5.04 -5.33 -13.32
CA ASP A 92 5.30 -6.55 -12.54
C ASP A 92 4.69 -6.43 -11.14
N LYS A 93 3.62 -7.20 -10.86
CA LYS A 93 2.88 -7.18 -9.58
C LYS A 93 3.80 -7.40 -8.37
N ASP A 94 4.82 -8.25 -8.52
CA ASP A 94 5.78 -8.54 -7.46
C ASP A 94 6.73 -7.35 -7.18
N LYS A 95 7.13 -6.58 -8.21
CA LYS A 95 7.96 -5.37 -8.03
C LYS A 95 7.16 -4.24 -7.41
N VAL A 96 5.94 -4.00 -7.88
CA VAL A 96 5.05 -2.96 -7.33
C VAL A 96 4.71 -3.26 -5.87
N ALA A 97 4.42 -4.51 -5.53
CA ALA A 97 4.18 -4.90 -4.13
C ALA A 97 5.43 -4.71 -3.24
N LYS A 98 6.65 -4.87 -3.78
CA LYS A 98 7.89 -4.59 -3.03
C LYS A 98 8.12 -3.09 -2.85
N ALA A 99 7.85 -2.29 -3.88
CA ALA A 99 7.94 -0.84 -3.81
C ALA A 99 6.93 -0.27 -2.80
N ASP A 100 5.66 -0.68 -2.85
CA ASP A 100 4.64 -0.26 -1.89
C ASP A 100 5.05 -0.59 -0.44
N LEU A 101 5.56 -1.80 -0.18
CA LEU A 101 6.07 -2.17 1.13
C LEU A 101 7.21 -1.26 1.62
N PHE A 102 8.12 -0.89 0.73
CA PHE A 102 9.25 -0.01 1.05
C PHE A 102 8.79 1.44 1.30
N ILE A 103 7.86 1.94 0.48
CA ILE A 103 7.27 3.27 0.62
C ILE A 103 6.50 3.36 1.94
N THR A 104 5.61 2.41 2.24
CA THR A 104 4.86 2.37 3.50
C THR A 104 5.81 2.35 4.70
N LEU A 105 6.87 1.53 4.67
CA LEU A 105 7.83 1.43 5.76
C LEU A 105 8.61 2.73 5.99
N ILE A 106 9.19 3.30 4.92
CA ILE A 106 9.97 4.54 5.02
C ILE A 106 9.09 5.68 5.51
N THR A 107 7.88 5.80 4.96
CA THR A 107 6.95 6.86 5.31
C THR A 107 6.52 6.77 6.77
N GLY A 108 6.20 5.56 7.26
CA GLY A 108 5.85 5.32 8.66
C GLY A 108 6.98 5.66 9.63
N ILE A 109 8.23 5.29 9.29
CA ILE A 109 9.41 5.61 10.10
C ILE A 109 9.70 7.12 10.07
N ALA A 110 9.63 7.75 8.90
CA ALA A 110 9.87 9.18 8.76
C ALA A 110 8.86 10.00 9.57
N LEU A 111 7.56 9.67 9.48
CA LEU A 111 6.51 10.30 10.28
C LEU A 111 6.72 10.13 11.78
N LEU A 112 7.21 8.96 12.21
CA LEU A 112 7.52 8.69 13.61
C LEU A 112 8.65 9.59 14.11
N ILE A 113 9.74 9.67 13.35
CA ILE A 113 10.89 10.52 13.68
C ILE A 113 10.45 11.99 13.71
N ALA A 114 9.70 12.44 12.70
CA ALA A 114 9.19 13.80 12.64
C ALA A 114 8.30 14.13 13.84
N SER A 115 7.41 13.22 14.25
CA SER A 115 6.56 13.39 15.43
C SER A 115 7.37 13.52 16.72
N ILE A 116 8.44 12.74 16.88
CA ILE A 116 9.33 12.81 18.06
C ILE A 116 10.10 14.13 18.09
N VAL A 117 10.68 14.53 16.95
CA VAL A 117 11.42 15.81 16.83
C VAL A 117 10.48 16.98 17.12
N PHE A 118 9.26 16.95 16.58
CA PHE A 118 8.27 17.98 16.80
C PHE A 118 7.80 18.03 18.27
N PHE A 119 7.62 16.86 18.90
CA PHE A 119 7.31 16.76 20.35
C PHE A 119 8.38 17.38 21.26
N HIS A 120 9.65 17.29 20.89
CA HIS A 120 10.74 17.88 21.67
C HIS A 120 10.89 19.40 21.48
N THR A 121 10.39 19.93 20.36
CA THR A 121 10.59 21.32 19.96
C THR A 121 9.35 22.19 20.20
N THR A 122 8.20 21.58 20.48
CA THR A 122 6.91 22.25 20.66
C THR A 122 6.76 22.94 22.03
N ASP A 123 6.04 24.06 22.05
CA ASP A 123 5.65 24.79 23.26
C ASP A 123 4.31 24.29 23.85
N ARG A 124 3.84 23.13 23.39
CA ARG A 124 2.69 22.37 23.95
C ARG A 124 1.36 23.09 23.82
N THR A 125 1.18 23.90 22.79
CA THR A 125 -0.14 24.48 22.50
C THR A 125 -1.11 23.40 22.03
N LYS A 126 -2.41 23.64 22.20
CA LYS A 126 -3.47 22.70 21.82
C LYS A 126 -3.35 22.19 20.36
N PRO A 127 -3.14 23.04 19.33
CA PRO A 127 -3.03 22.57 17.96
C PRO A 127 -1.74 21.78 17.70
N GLU A 128 -0.61 22.16 18.32
CA GLU A 128 0.64 21.41 18.19
C GLU A 128 0.54 19.99 18.79
N ILE A 129 -0.09 19.86 19.96
CA ILE A 129 -0.35 18.55 20.58
C ILE A 129 -1.23 17.69 19.66
N ALA A 130 -2.26 18.29 19.04
CA ALA A 130 -3.13 17.56 18.11
C ALA A 130 -2.34 17.03 16.91
N ALA A 131 -1.51 17.86 16.27
CA ALA A 131 -0.66 17.45 15.15
C ALA A 131 0.27 16.28 15.53
N ILE A 132 0.90 16.32 16.71
CA ILE A 132 1.76 15.23 17.20
C ILE A 132 0.96 13.93 17.39
N VAL A 133 -0.21 13.99 18.04
CA VAL A 133 -1.04 12.81 18.29
C VAL A 133 -1.48 12.18 16.97
N PHE A 134 -1.94 12.99 16.02
CA PHE A 134 -2.32 12.49 14.70
C PHE A 134 -1.13 11.96 13.90
N GLY A 135 0.06 12.57 14.01
CA GLY A 135 1.29 12.07 13.40
C GLY A 135 1.69 10.68 13.92
N ILE A 136 1.61 10.46 15.23
CA ILE A 136 1.86 9.15 15.85
C ILE A 136 0.80 8.13 15.42
N LEU A 137 -0.48 8.51 15.43
CA LEU A 137 -1.55 7.63 14.97
C LEU A 137 -1.38 7.24 13.49
N ALA A 138 -0.98 8.19 12.64
CA ALA A 138 -0.66 7.93 11.25
C ALA A 138 0.49 6.92 11.14
N SER A 139 1.60 7.13 11.87
CA SER A 139 2.73 6.20 11.88
C SER A 139 2.35 4.78 12.30
N ILE A 140 1.48 4.64 13.32
CA ILE A 140 0.96 3.33 13.73
C ILE A 140 0.14 2.69 12.60
N MET A 141 -0.68 3.45 11.89
CA MET A 141 -1.43 2.93 10.72
C MET A 141 -0.49 2.47 9.61
N PHE A 142 0.56 3.24 9.26
CA PHE A 142 1.60 2.83 8.31
C PHE A 142 2.29 1.52 8.76
N LEU A 143 2.60 1.37 10.05
CA LEU A 143 3.20 0.15 10.59
C LEU A 143 2.26 -1.05 10.53
N ILE A 144 0.97 -0.86 10.80
CA ILE A 144 -0.04 -1.93 10.68
C ILE A 144 -0.16 -2.36 9.21
N ASP A 145 -0.26 -1.42 8.27
CA ASP A 145 -0.29 -1.74 6.83
C ASP A 145 0.95 -2.52 6.40
N PHE A 146 2.13 -2.11 6.87
CA PHE A 146 3.39 -2.83 6.64
C PHE A 146 3.36 -4.27 7.18
N VAL A 147 2.90 -4.47 8.42
CA VAL A 147 2.81 -5.81 9.04
C VAL A 147 1.83 -6.69 8.29
N VAL A 148 0.66 -6.16 7.92
CA VAL A 148 -0.34 -6.90 7.12
C VAL A 148 0.26 -7.33 5.77
N LEU A 149 0.95 -6.41 5.07
CA LEU A 149 1.64 -6.71 3.81
C LEU A 149 2.72 -7.79 3.98
N MET A 150 3.49 -7.73 5.07
CA MET A 150 4.54 -8.71 5.37
C MET A 150 3.96 -10.09 5.64
N VAL A 151 2.87 -10.17 6.41
CA VAL A 151 2.16 -11.42 6.69
C VAL A 151 1.59 -12.02 5.41
N GLU A 152 0.92 -11.23 4.56
CA GLU A 152 0.40 -11.69 3.27
C GLU A 152 1.51 -12.23 2.36
N LYS A 153 2.66 -11.54 2.28
CA LYS A 153 3.83 -11.99 1.51
C LYS A 153 4.43 -13.27 2.06
N TYR A 154 4.56 -13.38 3.38
CA TYR A 154 5.08 -14.57 4.03
C TYR A 154 4.18 -15.79 3.77
N LEU A 155 2.86 -15.63 3.89
CA LEU A 155 1.87 -16.66 3.57
C LEU A 155 1.97 -17.10 2.12
N LYS A 156 2.02 -16.16 1.17
CA LYS A 156 2.14 -16.46 -0.27
C LYS A 156 3.43 -17.18 -0.61
N SER A 157 4.54 -16.81 0.03
CA SER A 157 5.85 -17.48 -0.11
C SER A 157 5.81 -18.92 0.40
N LYS A 158 5.17 -19.15 1.56
CA LYS A 158 5.00 -20.49 2.14
C LYS A 158 4.15 -21.40 1.24
N THR A 159 3.06 -20.88 0.66
CA THR A 159 2.21 -21.63 -0.28
C THR A 159 2.99 -22.01 -1.54
N ARG A 160 3.71 -21.06 -2.17
CA ARG A 160 4.55 -21.37 -3.35
C ARG A 160 5.61 -22.43 -3.05
N LYS A 161 6.25 -22.39 -1.87
CA LYS A 161 7.24 -23.39 -1.46
C LYS A 161 6.60 -24.78 -1.29
N SER A 162 5.36 -24.85 -0.79
CA SER A 162 4.62 -26.10 -0.65
C SER A 162 4.13 -26.67 -1.98
N GLU A 163 3.63 -25.83 -2.89
CA GLU A 163 3.19 -26.26 -4.24
C GLU A 163 4.36 -26.80 -5.06
N ASN A 164 5.51 -26.10 -5.05
CA ASN A 164 6.71 -26.57 -5.76
C ASN A 164 7.24 -27.89 -5.21
N ALA A 165 7.15 -28.11 -3.89
CA ALA A 165 7.52 -29.39 -3.28
C ALA A 165 6.61 -30.54 -3.72
N LYS A 166 5.28 -30.31 -3.78
CA LYS A 166 4.30 -31.30 -4.26
C LYS A 166 4.46 -31.60 -5.76
N ALA A 167 4.70 -30.58 -6.59
CA ALA A 167 4.90 -30.75 -8.03
C ALA A 167 6.18 -31.55 -8.35
N SER A 168 7.24 -31.38 -7.55
CA SER A 168 8.50 -32.11 -7.69
C SER A 168 8.41 -33.58 -7.24
N GLU A 169 7.44 -33.93 -6.39
CA GLU A 169 7.18 -35.32 -5.97
C GLU A 169 6.40 -36.11 -7.02
N VAL A 170 5.42 -35.45 -7.67
CA VAL A 170 4.61 -36.05 -8.76
C VAL A 170 5.41 -36.32 -10.04
N THR A 171 6.52 -35.61 -10.26
CA THR A 171 7.36 -35.76 -11.47
C THR A 171 8.47 -36.79 -11.35
N LYS A 172 8.63 -37.46 -10.19
CA LYS A 172 9.54 -38.61 -10.09
C LYS A 172 8.88 -39.80 -10.81
N PRO A 173 9.45 -40.30 -11.92
CA PRO A 173 8.88 -41.47 -12.57
C PRO A 173 8.90 -42.63 -11.58
N LEU A 174 7.73 -43.23 -11.36
CA LEU A 174 7.53 -44.43 -10.55
C LEU A 174 8.19 -45.59 -11.32
N ASN A 175 9.52 -45.72 -11.18
CA ASN A 175 10.25 -46.86 -11.70
C ASN A 175 10.03 -48.03 -10.72
N ALA A 176 9.08 -48.90 -11.07
CA ALA A 176 8.79 -50.17 -10.43
C ALA A 176 9.16 -51.29 -11.40
#